data_AF-A0A5M9P384-F1
#
_entry.id   AF-A0A5M9P384-F1
#
_cell.length_a   1.000
_cell.length_b   1.000
_cell.length_c   1.000
_cell.angle_alpha   90.00
_cell.angle_beta   90.00
_cell.angle_gamma   90.00
#
_symmetry.space_group_name_H-M   'P 1'
#
loop_
_entity.id
_entity.type
_entity.pdbx_description
1 polymer ?
#
loop_
_entity_poly.entity_id
_entity_poly.type
_entity_poly.pdbx_seq_one_letter_code
_entity_poly.pdbx_strand_id
1 'polypeptide(L)'
;MDILSASLLPASWLTSDWLLSLSSFMEQGGFVLWWLAVVVLVYWVLVVERVLYLAFYFPKQRQAWIAKWHEREDHSSWHAKAIREGWLGQASILLNQNLNFIKLLVAICPMLGLLGTVTGMISVFDVMATQGSSDPKLMASGISLATLPTMAGMVAALAGMFVHARLAKVCNRLELKLEKSLRSQR
;
A
#
# COMPACT_ATOMS: atom_id res chain seq x y z
N MET A 1 -24.76 26.62 30.86
CA MET A 1 -24.52 25.17 30.68
C MET A 1 -24.80 24.91 29.21
N ASP A 2 -23.88 25.36 28.37
CA ASP A 2 -24.03 25.40 26.90
C ASP A 2 -22.91 24.53 26.31
N ILE A 3 -23.20 23.24 26.22
CA ILE A 3 -22.26 22.18 25.81
C ILE A 3 -22.53 21.78 24.34
N LEU A 4 -23.14 22.68 23.54
CA LEU A 4 -23.56 22.40 22.17
C LEU A 4 -23.24 23.57 21.22
N SER A 5 -22.02 24.10 21.27
CA SER A 5 -21.48 24.91 20.17
C SER A 5 -20.93 23.97 19.08
N ALA A 6 -21.53 24.07 17.90
CA ALA A 6 -21.11 23.41 16.68
C ALA A 6 -19.75 23.93 16.19
N SER A 7 -18.65 23.43 16.76
CA SER A 7 -17.27 23.67 16.31
C SER A 7 -16.49 22.39 15.99
N LEU A 8 -17.20 21.27 15.73
CA LEU A 8 -16.60 19.95 15.49
C LEU A 8 -16.13 19.71 14.04
N LEU A 9 -16.37 20.65 13.12
CA LEU A 9 -15.82 20.60 11.76
C LEU A 9 -14.99 21.87 11.56
N PRO A 10 -13.64 21.77 11.55
CA PRO A 10 -12.81 22.92 11.23
C PRO A 10 -13.16 23.38 9.82
N ALA A 11 -13.56 24.64 9.66
CA ALA A 11 -13.86 25.23 8.35
C ALA A 11 -12.68 25.14 7.36
N SER A 12 -11.47 24.85 7.86
CA SER A 12 -10.25 24.59 7.08
C SER A 12 -10.28 23.33 6.19
N TRP A 13 -11.25 22.42 6.37
CA TRP A 13 -11.45 21.28 5.47
C TRP A 13 -12.22 21.67 4.19
N LEU A 14 -12.96 22.78 4.22
CA LEU A 14 -13.69 23.32 3.07
C LEU A 14 -12.91 24.41 2.32
N THR A 15 -11.82 24.94 2.88
CA THR A 15 -10.94 25.89 2.22
C THR A 15 -9.83 25.16 1.45
N SER A 16 -9.35 25.78 0.36
CA SER A 16 -8.23 25.32 -0.48
C SER A 16 -6.87 25.19 0.25
N ASP A 17 -6.83 25.41 1.56
CA ASP A 17 -5.62 25.52 2.37
C ASP A 17 -4.87 24.19 2.51
N TRP A 18 -5.56 23.06 2.43
CA TRP A 18 -4.92 21.74 2.49
C TRP A 18 -4.10 21.44 1.23
N LEU A 19 -4.58 21.89 0.06
CA LEU A 19 -3.86 21.74 -1.21
C LEU A 19 -2.59 22.58 -1.22
N LEU A 20 -2.67 23.80 -0.70
CA LEU A 20 -1.53 24.72 -0.57
C LEU A 20 -0.48 24.19 0.44
N SER A 21 -0.95 23.60 1.55
CA SER A 21 -0.07 22.97 2.54
C SER A 21 0.62 21.73 1.97
N LEU A 22 -0.10 20.91 1.20
CA LEU A 22 0.49 19.75 0.52
C LEU A 22 1.48 20.20 -0.57
N SER A 23 1.12 21.16 -1.42
CA SER A 23 2.01 21.62 -2.49
C SER A 23 3.29 22.24 -1.94
N SER A 24 3.20 23.05 -0.88
CA SER A 24 4.38 23.61 -0.21
C SER A 24 5.26 22.53 0.43
N PHE A 25 4.69 21.47 0.98
CA PHE A 25 5.46 20.30 1.44
C PHE A 25 6.14 19.56 0.28
N MET A 26 5.44 19.39 -0.84
CA MET A 26 5.96 18.75 -2.05
C MET A 26 7.12 19.54 -2.67
N GLU A 27 7.02 20.87 -2.68
CA GLU A 27 8.09 21.77 -3.13
C GLU A 27 9.32 21.69 -2.22
N GLN A 28 9.11 21.62 -0.89
CA GLN A 28 10.18 21.49 0.11
C GLN A 28 10.98 20.19 -0.01
N GLY A 29 10.31 19.06 -0.29
CA GLY A 29 10.97 17.76 -0.46
C GLY A 29 11.62 17.54 -1.83
N GLY A 30 11.49 18.50 -2.74
CA GLY A 30 12.09 18.46 -4.07
C GLY A 30 11.53 17.35 -4.98
N PHE A 31 12.28 17.05 -6.05
CA PHE A 31 11.83 16.13 -7.08
C PHE A 31 11.56 14.70 -6.57
N VAL A 32 12.34 14.23 -5.59
CA VAL A 32 12.22 12.85 -5.07
C VAL A 32 10.87 12.62 -4.38
N LEU A 33 10.35 13.63 -3.70
CA LEU A 33 9.07 13.52 -3.01
C LEU A 33 7.91 13.34 -4.00
N TRP A 34 7.99 13.91 -5.20
CA TRP A 34 7.04 13.67 -6.29
C TRP A 34 7.09 12.23 -6.80
N TRP A 35 8.28 11.67 -7.01
CA TRP A 35 8.43 10.26 -7.36
C TRP A 35 7.86 9.33 -6.29
N LEU A 36 8.11 9.65 -5.02
CA LEU A 36 7.54 8.93 -3.88
C LEU A 36 6.01 9.01 -3.89
N ALA A 37 5.42 10.19 -4.13
CA ALA A 37 3.98 10.36 -4.20
C ALA A 37 3.35 9.50 -5.32
N VAL A 38 3.99 9.41 -6.49
CA VAL A 38 3.55 8.53 -7.59
C VAL A 38 3.58 7.07 -7.17
N VAL A 39 4.68 6.62 -6.53
CA VAL A 39 4.79 5.23 -6.04
C VAL A 39 3.71 4.91 -5.00
N VAL A 40 3.45 5.85 -4.08
CA VAL A 40 2.39 5.71 -3.07
C VAL A 40 1.00 5.67 -3.70
N LEU A 41 0.74 6.50 -4.71
CA LEU A 41 -0.52 6.50 -5.43
C LEU A 41 -0.74 5.16 -6.16
N VAL A 42 0.27 4.68 -6.89
CA VAL A 42 0.23 3.37 -7.58
C VAL A 42 -0.02 2.24 -6.57
N TYR A 43 0.66 2.28 -5.43
CA TYR A 43 0.45 1.34 -4.33
C TYR A 43 -1.01 1.34 -3.87
N TRP A 44 -1.60 2.51 -3.59
CA TRP A 44 -2.99 2.61 -3.13
C TRP A 44 -4.00 2.14 -4.17
N VAL A 45 -3.76 2.44 -5.45
CA VAL A 45 -4.61 1.94 -6.56
C VAL A 45 -4.61 0.42 -6.58
N LEU A 46 -3.44 -0.23 -6.49
CA LEU A 46 -3.34 -1.69 -6.47
C LEU A 46 -3.98 -2.31 -5.22
N VAL A 47 -3.86 -1.66 -4.07
CA VAL A 47 -4.56 -2.09 -2.85
C VAL A 47 -6.06 -2.04 -3.05
N VAL A 48 -6.60 -0.96 -3.60
CA VAL A 48 -8.03 -0.81 -3.85
C VAL A 48 -8.53 -1.87 -4.83
N GLU A 49 -7.85 -2.04 -5.96
CA GLU A 49 -8.15 -3.11 -6.93
C GLU A 49 -8.20 -4.47 -6.23
N ARG A 50 -7.22 -4.76 -5.38
CA ARG A 50 -7.13 -6.02 -4.66
C ARG A 50 -8.25 -6.21 -3.64
N VAL A 51 -8.59 -5.17 -2.89
CA VAL A 51 -9.70 -5.21 -1.92
C VAL A 51 -11.02 -5.43 -2.65
N LEU A 52 -11.25 -4.77 -3.79
CA LEU A 52 -12.44 -4.97 -4.62
C LEU A 52 -12.51 -6.39 -5.17
N TYR A 53 -11.39 -6.94 -5.66
CA TYR A 53 -11.31 -8.32 -6.13
C TYR A 53 -11.71 -9.32 -5.03
N LEU A 54 -11.16 -9.16 -3.82
CA LEU A 54 -11.43 -10.04 -2.68
C LEU A 54 -12.86 -9.90 -2.16
N ALA A 55 -13.43 -8.69 -2.18
CA ALA A 55 -14.75 -8.41 -1.66
C ALA A 55 -15.88 -8.83 -2.62
N PHE A 56 -15.72 -8.59 -3.93
CA PHE A 56 -16.82 -8.74 -4.90
C PHE A 56 -16.62 -9.88 -5.88
N TYR A 57 -15.40 -10.13 -6.35
CA TYR A 57 -15.14 -11.09 -7.44
C TYR A 57 -14.87 -12.51 -6.93
N PHE A 58 -13.93 -12.68 -6.01
CA PHE A 58 -13.58 -13.98 -5.44
C PHE A 58 -14.76 -14.77 -4.81
N PRO A 59 -15.71 -14.17 -4.06
CA PRO A 59 -16.81 -14.95 -3.49
C PRO A 59 -17.69 -15.62 -4.56
N LYS A 60 -17.89 -14.98 -5.71
CA LYS A 60 -18.64 -15.57 -6.84
C LYS A 60 -17.91 -16.76 -7.44
N GLN A 61 -16.59 -16.63 -7.64
CA GLN A 61 -15.77 -17.72 -8.18
C GLN A 61 -15.67 -18.90 -7.21
N ARG A 62 -15.52 -18.62 -5.92
CA ARG A 62 -15.55 -19.63 -4.85
C ARG A 62 -16.86 -20.43 -4.87
N GLN A 63 -18.00 -19.76 -4.97
CA GLN A 63 -19.30 -20.42 -5.04
C GLN A 63 -19.43 -21.29 -6.29
N ALA A 64 -18.92 -20.85 -7.45
CA ALA A 64 -18.94 -21.64 -8.68
C ALA A 64 -18.14 -22.94 -8.56
N TRP A 65 -16.95 -22.92 -7.94
CA TRP A 65 -16.17 -24.15 -7.70
C TRP A 65 -16.85 -25.09 -6.71
N ILE A 66 -17.46 -24.54 -5.66
CA ILE A 66 -18.21 -25.32 -4.66
C ILE A 66 -19.44 -25.97 -5.31
N ALA A 67 -20.20 -25.24 -6.12
CA ALA A 67 -21.35 -25.79 -6.85
C ALA A 67 -20.94 -26.92 -7.80
N LYS A 68 -19.88 -26.71 -8.59
CA LYS A 68 -19.31 -27.76 -9.47
C LYS A 68 -18.81 -28.99 -8.70
N TRP A 69 -18.34 -28.81 -7.47
CA TRP A 69 -17.94 -29.92 -6.60
C TRP A 69 -19.16 -30.70 -6.08
N HIS A 70 -20.24 -30.01 -5.73
CA HIS A 70 -21.48 -30.61 -5.25
C HIS A 70 -22.25 -31.39 -6.32
N GLU A 71 -22.20 -30.95 -7.58
CA GLU A 71 -22.85 -31.65 -8.70
C GLU A 71 -22.20 -33.00 -9.04
N ARG A 72 -20.97 -33.26 -8.58
CA ARG A 72 -20.28 -34.52 -8.87
C ARG A 72 -20.75 -35.62 -7.93
N GLU A 73 -20.98 -36.81 -8.48
CA GLU A 73 -21.34 -38.00 -7.71
C GLU A 73 -20.12 -38.71 -7.08
N ASP A 74 -18.93 -38.54 -7.66
CA ASP A 74 -17.68 -39.16 -7.18
C ASP A 74 -16.70 -38.12 -6.63
N HIS A 75 -16.47 -38.20 -5.31
CA HIS A 75 -15.52 -37.38 -4.56
C HIS A 75 -14.27 -38.14 -4.11
N SER A 76 -14.19 -39.45 -4.37
CA SER A 76 -13.21 -40.35 -3.76
C SER A 76 -12.11 -40.81 -4.71
N SER A 77 -12.40 -40.85 -6.01
CA SER A 77 -11.43 -41.29 -7.02
C SER A 77 -10.21 -40.39 -7.11
N TRP A 78 -9.14 -40.95 -7.68
CA TRP A 78 -7.93 -40.20 -7.99
C TRP A 78 -8.23 -39.00 -8.90
N HIS A 79 -9.12 -39.17 -9.88
CA HIS A 79 -9.50 -38.08 -10.80
C HIS A 79 -10.23 -36.94 -10.09
N ALA A 80 -11.14 -37.25 -9.14
CA ALA A 80 -11.81 -36.24 -8.33
C ALA A 80 -10.82 -35.44 -7.46
N LYS A 81 -9.84 -36.13 -6.86
CA LYS A 81 -8.76 -35.48 -6.08
C LYS A 81 -7.89 -34.56 -6.93
N ALA A 82 -7.47 -35.00 -8.12
CA ALA A 82 -6.65 -34.21 -9.04
C ALA A 82 -7.36 -32.91 -9.46
N ILE A 83 -8.67 -32.96 -9.73
CA ILE A 83 -9.45 -31.77 -10.10
C ILE A 83 -9.57 -30.78 -8.93
N ARG A 84 -9.81 -31.29 -7.72
CA ARG A 84 -9.85 -30.46 -6.51
C ARG A 84 -8.52 -29.75 -6.28
N GLU A 85 -7.41 -30.48 -6.38
CA GLU A 85 -6.06 -29.92 -6.24
C GLU A 85 -5.77 -28.88 -7.32
N GLY A 86 -6.22 -29.11 -8.56
CA GLY A 86 -6.16 -28.12 -9.64
C GLY A 86 -6.92 -26.83 -9.32
N TRP A 87 -8.14 -26.92 -8.80
CA TRP A 87 -8.91 -25.73 -8.40
C TRP A 87 -8.30 -25.00 -7.21
N LEU A 88 -7.76 -25.71 -6.22
CA LEU A 88 -7.03 -25.11 -5.10
C LEU A 88 -5.77 -24.40 -5.57
N GLY A 89 -5.01 -25.00 -6.48
CA GLY A 89 -3.84 -24.36 -7.08
C GLY A 89 -4.21 -23.10 -7.87
N GLN A 90 -5.28 -23.16 -8.67
CA GLN A 90 -5.77 -21.99 -9.40
C GLN A 90 -6.23 -20.88 -8.45
N ALA A 91 -6.96 -21.23 -7.38
CA ALA A 91 -7.38 -20.28 -6.36
C ALA A 91 -6.16 -19.63 -5.68
N SER A 92 -5.12 -20.41 -5.35
CA SER A 92 -3.89 -19.90 -4.74
C SER A 92 -3.17 -18.89 -5.63
N ILE A 93 -3.04 -19.20 -6.94
CA ILE A 93 -2.43 -18.29 -7.91
C ILE A 93 -3.22 -16.97 -7.99
N LEU A 94 -4.54 -17.04 -8.13
CA LEU A 94 -5.40 -15.87 -8.23
C LEU A 94 -5.46 -15.05 -6.92
N LEU A 95 -5.41 -15.72 -5.77
CA LEU A 95 -5.40 -15.10 -4.44
C LEU A 95 -4.05 -14.47 -4.07
N ASN A 96 -2.95 -14.93 -4.66
CA ASN A 96 -1.62 -14.35 -4.41
C ASN A 96 -1.14 -13.41 -5.52
N GLN A 97 -1.90 -13.30 -6.62
CA GLN A 97 -1.59 -12.37 -7.71
C GLN A 97 -1.47 -10.93 -7.20
N ASN A 98 -0.44 -10.23 -7.69
CA ASN A 98 -0.09 -8.84 -7.37
C ASN A 98 0.35 -8.57 -5.92
N LEU A 99 0.20 -9.50 -4.96
CA LEU A 99 0.65 -9.31 -3.58
C LEU A 99 2.16 -9.07 -3.48
N ASN A 100 2.95 -9.79 -4.27
CA ASN A 100 4.41 -9.62 -4.32
C ASN A 100 4.80 -8.24 -4.86
N PHE A 101 4.06 -7.73 -5.84
CA PHE A 101 4.31 -6.41 -6.41
C PHE A 101 3.96 -5.29 -5.42
N ILE A 102 2.84 -5.42 -4.69
CA ILE A 102 2.49 -4.51 -3.59
C ILE A 102 3.59 -4.50 -2.52
N LYS A 103 4.13 -5.68 -2.16
CA LYS A 103 5.24 -5.79 -1.20
C LYS A 103 6.50 -5.07 -1.69
N LEU A 104 6.81 -5.19 -2.97
CA LEU A 104 7.95 -4.52 -3.59
C LEU A 104 7.81 -2.99 -3.52
N LEU A 105 6.64 -2.45 -3.85
CA LEU A 105 6.39 -0.99 -3.78
C LEU A 105 6.60 -0.45 -2.36
N VAL A 106 6.10 -1.17 -1.35
CA VAL A 106 6.31 -0.82 0.06
C VAL A 106 7.79 -0.83 0.44
N ALA A 107 8.56 -1.79 -0.06
CA ALA A 107 9.99 -1.91 0.24
C ALA A 107 10.84 -0.83 -0.45
N ILE A 108 10.39 -0.29 -1.59
CA ILE A 108 11.08 0.78 -2.31
C ILE A 108 10.85 2.16 -1.66
N CYS A 109 9.71 2.39 -1.00
CA CYS A 109 9.38 3.69 -0.37
C CYS A 109 10.48 4.25 0.57
N PRO A 110 11.06 3.48 1.51
CA PRO A 110 12.14 3.98 2.37
C PRO A 110 13.43 4.26 1.59
N MET A 111 13.72 3.46 0.56
CA MET A 111 14.91 3.64 -0.27
C MET A 111 14.82 4.94 -1.09
N LEU A 112 13.62 5.27 -1.61
CA LEU A 112 13.36 6.56 -2.25
C LEU A 112 13.49 7.71 -1.26
N GLY A 113 13.00 7.56 -0.03
CA GLY A 113 13.18 8.56 1.03
C GLY A 113 14.66 8.86 1.29
N LEU A 114 15.47 7.80 1.46
CA LEU A 114 16.92 7.92 1.66
C LEU A 114 17.61 8.63 0.48
N LEU A 115 17.22 8.31 -0.76
CA LEU A 115 17.70 9.00 -1.97
C LEU A 115 17.40 10.51 -1.91
N GLY A 116 16.23 10.90 -1.40
CA GLY A 116 15.85 12.29 -1.17
C GLY A 116 16.78 13.01 -0.20
N THR A 117 17.19 12.33 0.87
CA THR A 117 18.16 12.92 1.82
C THR A 117 19.54 13.05 1.22
N VAL A 118 20.02 12.06 0.46
CA VAL A 118 21.32 12.16 -0.21
C VAL A 118 21.32 13.32 -1.21
N THR A 119 20.30 13.42 -2.05
CA THR A 119 20.18 14.50 -3.04
C THR A 119 20.01 15.88 -2.38
N GLY A 120 19.22 15.99 -1.32
CA GLY A 120 19.06 17.23 -0.56
C GLY A 120 20.37 17.69 0.10
N MET A 121 21.14 16.75 0.68
CA MET A 121 22.45 17.08 1.28
C MET A 121 23.47 17.52 0.23
N ILE A 122 23.43 16.95 -0.99
CA ILE A 122 24.26 17.41 -2.11
C ILE A 122 23.94 18.88 -2.44
N SER A 123 22.65 19.26 -2.52
CA SER A 123 22.24 20.64 -2.77
C SER A 123 22.69 21.62 -1.67
N VAL A 124 22.67 21.20 -0.39
CA VAL A 124 23.17 22.03 0.72
C VAL A 124 24.67 22.30 0.56
N PHE A 125 25.47 21.28 0.24
CA PHE A 125 26.92 21.46 0.05
C PHE A 125 27.25 22.32 -1.18
N ASP A 126 26.46 22.23 -2.25
CA ASP A 126 26.64 23.06 -3.44
C ASP A 126 26.37 24.55 -3.17
N VAL A 127 25.34 24.86 -2.37
CA VAL A 127 25.05 26.22 -1.89
C VAL A 127 26.21 26.76 -1.03
N MET A 128 26.78 25.93 -0.15
CA MET A 128 27.94 26.33 0.64
C MET A 128 29.18 26.61 -0.21
N ALA A 129 29.41 25.82 -1.27
CA ALA A 129 30.54 25.98 -2.17
C ALA A 129 30.43 27.27 -3.01
N THR A 130 29.21 27.68 -3.37
CA THR A 130 28.96 28.85 -4.23
C THR A 130 28.79 30.16 -3.46
N GLN A 131 28.13 30.14 -2.29
CA GLN A 131 27.79 31.35 -1.52
C GLN A 131 28.64 31.54 -0.26
N GLY A 132 29.47 30.54 0.09
CA GLY A 132 30.27 30.53 1.31
C GLY A 132 29.46 30.12 2.56
N SER A 133 30.17 29.69 3.61
CA SER A 133 29.58 29.15 4.84
C SER A 133 29.05 30.22 5.83
N SER A 134 28.52 31.33 5.33
CA SER A 134 28.32 32.54 6.15
C SER A 134 27.05 32.56 7.01
N ASP A 135 26.01 31.79 6.66
CA ASP A 135 24.76 31.73 7.46
C ASP A 135 24.43 30.31 7.97
N PRO A 136 24.68 30.02 9.26
CA PRO A 136 24.31 28.76 9.90
C PRO A 136 22.81 28.45 9.86
N LYS A 137 21.93 29.47 9.77
CA LYS A 137 20.47 29.25 9.70
C LYS A 137 20.06 28.62 8.37
N LEU A 138 20.65 29.08 7.26
CA LEU A 138 20.40 28.51 5.94
C LEU A 138 20.84 27.05 5.88
N MET A 139 21.99 26.73 6.46
CA MET A 139 22.48 25.35 6.57
C MET A 139 21.52 24.46 7.36
N ALA A 140 21.10 24.91 8.55
CA ALA A 140 20.15 24.16 9.38
C ALA A 140 18.81 23.92 8.66
N SER A 141 18.30 24.94 7.96
CA SER A 141 17.07 24.82 7.16
C SER A 141 17.24 23.81 6.01
N GLY A 142 18.33 23.87 5.26
CA GLY A 142 18.58 22.95 4.15
C GLY A 142 18.70 21.48 4.59
N ILE A 143 19.39 21.24 5.71
CA ILE A 143 19.50 19.90 6.29
C ILE A 143 18.12 19.40 6.74
N SER A 144 17.31 20.23 7.39
CA SER A 144 15.95 19.87 7.79
C SER A 144 15.10 19.47 6.59
N LEU A 145 15.13 20.25 5.51
CA LEU A 145 14.41 19.96 4.27
C LEU A 145 14.84 18.62 3.65
N ALA A 146 16.14 18.31 3.66
CA ALA A 146 16.68 17.05 3.16
C ALA A 146 16.14 15.82 3.92
N THR A 147 15.71 15.96 5.18
CA THR A 147 15.16 14.84 5.97
C THR A 147 13.67 14.56 5.71
N LEU A 148 12.93 15.50 5.10
CA LEU A 148 11.49 15.35 4.84
C LEU A 148 11.16 14.15 3.95
N PRO A 149 11.87 13.88 2.83
CA PRO A 149 11.58 12.71 1.99
C PRO A 149 11.76 11.38 2.73
N THR A 150 12.77 11.29 3.60
CA THR A 150 13.02 10.09 4.41
C THR A 150 11.87 9.84 5.38
N MET A 151 11.42 10.87 6.09
CA MET A 151 10.27 10.77 6.98
C MET A 151 9.00 10.35 6.22
N ALA A 152 8.71 10.99 5.09
CA ALA A 152 7.56 10.64 4.25
C ALA A 152 7.63 9.18 3.76
N GLY A 153 8.79 8.72 3.31
CA GLY A 153 9.01 7.35 2.83
C GLY A 153 8.82 6.30 3.91
N MET A 154 9.30 6.57 5.13
CA MET A 154 9.10 5.66 6.27
C MET A 154 7.63 5.58 6.68
N VAL A 155 6.92 6.71 6.75
CA VAL A 155 5.48 6.73 7.09
C VAL A 155 4.68 5.96 6.04
N ALA A 156 4.95 6.20 4.75
CA ALA A 156 4.30 5.48 3.66
C ALA A 156 4.58 3.97 3.72
N ALA A 157 5.83 3.57 3.98
CA ALA A 157 6.21 2.16 4.07
C ALA A 157 5.57 1.46 5.27
N LEU A 158 5.51 2.11 6.43
CA LEU A 158 4.90 1.56 7.63
C LEU A 158 3.40 1.30 7.41
N ALA A 159 2.68 2.31 6.92
CA ALA A 159 1.26 2.16 6.56
C ALA A 159 1.08 1.07 5.50
N GLY A 160 1.94 1.07 4.49
CA GLY A 160 1.88 0.13 3.38
C GLY A 160 2.09 -1.33 3.79
N MET A 161 3.04 -1.56 4.71
CA MET A 161 3.35 -2.89 5.25
C MET A 161 2.19 -3.44 6.09
N PHE A 162 1.55 -2.60 6.90
CA PHE A 162 0.39 -3.00 7.69
C PHE A 162 -0.76 -3.48 6.80
N VAL A 163 -1.08 -2.72 5.76
CA VAL A 163 -2.14 -3.06 4.80
C VAL A 163 -1.77 -4.32 4.03
N HIS A 164 -0.53 -4.45 3.53
CA HIS A 164 -0.07 -5.66 2.85
C HIS A 164 -0.22 -6.91 3.73
N ALA A 165 0.20 -6.84 5.00
CA ALA A 165 0.07 -7.94 5.95
C ALA A 165 -1.39 -8.34 6.18
N ARG A 166 -2.30 -7.37 6.27
CA ARG A 166 -3.75 -7.63 6.37
C ARG A 166 -4.28 -8.33 5.11
N LEU A 167 -3.94 -7.83 3.92
CA LEU A 167 -4.36 -8.41 2.64
C LEU A 167 -3.87 -9.87 2.48
N ALA A 168 -2.59 -10.12 2.76
CA ALA A 168 -2.02 -11.47 2.72
C ALA A 168 -2.73 -12.42 3.69
N LYS A 169 -3.02 -11.96 4.92
CA LYS A 169 -3.79 -12.74 5.91
C LYS A 169 -5.20 -13.07 5.43
N VAL A 170 -5.87 -12.15 4.73
CA VAL A 170 -7.20 -12.39 4.16
C VAL A 170 -7.13 -13.43 3.04
N CYS A 171 -6.14 -13.34 2.15
CA CYS A 171 -5.94 -14.30 1.06
C CYS A 171 -5.75 -15.72 1.59
N ASN A 172 -4.83 -15.91 2.55
CA ASN A 172 -4.60 -17.21 3.19
C ASN A 172 -5.85 -17.76 3.88
N ARG A 173 -6.64 -16.89 4.54
CA ARG A 173 -7.91 -17.30 5.18
C ARG A 173 -8.94 -17.76 4.17
N LEU A 174 -9.01 -17.12 3.00
CA LEU A 174 -9.95 -17.47 1.94
C LEU A 174 -9.56 -18.80 1.28
N GLU A 175 -8.27 -19.02 1.04
CA GLU A 175 -7.72 -20.28 0.52
C GLU A 175 -8.05 -21.45 1.46
N LEU A 176 -7.75 -21.30 2.76
CA LEU A 176 -8.08 -22.31 3.78
C LEU A 176 -9.59 -22.56 3.90
N LYS A 177 -10.42 -21.52 3.76
CA LYS A 177 -11.89 -21.68 3.77
C LYS A 177 -12.37 -22.47 2.55
N LEU A 178 -11.83 -22.21 1.36
CA LEU A 178 -12.16 -22.95 0.16
C LEU A 178 -11.73 -24.42 0.29
N GLU A 179 -10.50 -24.67 0.75
CA GLU A 179 -10.00 -26.03 0.99
C GLU A 179 -10.90 -26.82 1.95
N LYS A 180 -11.28 -26.21 3.08
CA LYS A 180 -12.20 -26.83 4.04
C LYS A 180 -13.56 -27.14 3.40
N SER A 181 -14.14 -26.22 2.63
CA SER A 181 -15.42 -26.44 1.94
C SER A 181 -15.36 -27.60 0.94
N LEU A 182 -14.23 -27.83 0.28
CA LEU A 182 -14.05 -28.95 -0.66
C LEU A 182 -13.72 -30.28 0.04
N ARG A 183 -13.19 -30.24 1.28
CA ARG A 183 -12.83 -31.44 2.06
C ARG A 183 -13.94 -31.95 2.99
N SER A 184 -14.82 -31.09 3.49
CA SER A 184 -15.79 -31.45 4.54
C SER A 184 -16.99 -32.28 4.06
N GLN A 185 -16.98 -32.77 2.82
CA GLN A 185 -18.04 -33.59 2.23
C GLN A 185 -17.65 -35.07 2.10
N ARG A 186 -16.75 -35.53 2.97
CA ARG A 186 -16.43 -36.95 3.09
C ARG A 186 -17.28 -37.61 4.16
#